data_AF-A0A7S1DBJ4-F1
#
_entry.id   AF-A0A7S1DBJ4-F1
#
_cell.length_a   1.000
_cell.length_b   1.000
_cell.length_c   1.000
_cell.angle_alpha   90.00
_cell.angle_beta   90.00
_cell.angle_gamma   90.00
#
_symmetry.space_group_name_H-M   'P 1'
#
loop_
_entity.id
_entity.type
_entity.pdbx_description
1 polymer ?
#
loop_
_entity_poly.entity_id
_entity_poly.type
_entity_poly.pdbx_seq_one_letter_code
_entity_poly.pdbx_strand_id
1 'polypeptide(L)'
;VSWESVAGVEYKVFVYGFAAFSGTFGLTVDEGEATLPPTPGPTPQPSVAPTPGPTPQPSVVPTPGPTSDPTPRPSPSPTPAPTAPPTLMPTPGPTALPSSIPVTRAPPNDICSGAELISPGVTEGSTVDATSDEAESSSCVSNRSAGIWYQFTGTGGLVNVNTCDSGTDFDTILSVFTGSCGDLECIDQNDDSCGFGSSITLLTEEGEDYKVLVYGWSVSKGNVVLTVSEVSKNG
;
A
#
# COMPACT_ATOMS: atom_id res chain seq x y z
N VAL A 1 5.42 14.31 -24.42
CA VAL A 1 4.40 14.53 -23.36
C VAL A 1 3.61 15.78 -23.75
N SER A 2 2.31 15.83 -23.50
CA SER A 2 1.44 16.98 -23.80
C SER A 2 0.51 17.26 -22.61
N TRP A 3 0.31 18.53 -22.28
CA TRP A 3 -0.58 18.99 -21.20
C TRP A 3 -1.14 20.37 -21.54
N GLU A 4 -2.23 20.76 -20.87
CA GLU A 4 -2.75 22.13 -20.95
C GLU A 4 -1.87 23.08 -20.11
N SER A 5 -1.31 24.09 -20.75
CA SER A 5 -0.51 25.12 -20.07
C SER A 5 -1.38 26.32 -19.68
N VAL A 6 -0.95 27.03 -18.63
CA VAL A 6 -1.57 28.24 -18.12
C VAL A 6 -0.70 29.43 -18.51
N ALA A 7 -1.33 30.42 -19.14
CA ALA A 7 -0.63 31.63 -19.58
C ALA A 7 0.05 32.34 -18.40
N GLY A 8 1.35 32.62 -18.55
CA GLY A 8 2.16 33.31 -17.54
C GLY A 8 2.74 32.43 -16.44
N VAL A 9 2.50 31.11 -16.48
CA VAL A 9 3.13 30.15 -15.55
C VAL A 9 4.45 29.66 -16.14
N GLU A 10 5.50 29.63 -15.31
CA GLU A 10 6.79 29.02 -15.66
C GLU A 10 6.71 27.50 -15.47
N TYR A 11 7.07 26.76 -16.51
CA TYR A 11 7.15 25.30 -16.48
C TYR A 11 8.59 24.85 -16.56
N LYS A 12 8.97 23.88 -15.72
CA LYS A 12 10.30 23.28 -15.72
C LYS A 12 10.21 21.87 -16.27
N VAL A 13 11.03 21.58 -17.28
CA VAL A 13 11.12 20.26 -17.89
C VAL A 13 12.40 19.60 -17.41
N PHE A 14 12.25 18.49 -16.68
CA PHE A 14 13.37 17.66 -16.27
C PHE A 14 13.45 16.44 -17.19
N VAL A 15 14.63 16.20 -17.74
CA VAL A 15 14.92 15.05 -18.62
C VAL A 15 15.99 14.23 -17.94
N TYR A 16 15.70 12.95 -17.68
CA TYR A 16 16.63 12.02 -17.07
C TYR A 16 16.80 10.77 -17.93
N GLY A 17 17.96 10.13 -17.78
CA GLY A 17 18.30 8.87 -18.45
C GLY A 17 17.93 7.68 -17.59
N PHE A 18 17.90 6.49 -18.20
CA PHE A 18 17.79 5.22 -17.48
C PHE A 18 19.19 4.70 -17.13
N ALA A 19 19.41 4.31 -15.86
CA ALA A 19 20.67 3.77 -15.36
C ALA A 19 21.90 4.67 -15.67
N ALA A 20 23.06 4.07 -16.00
CA ALA A 20 24.31 4.78 -16.27
C ALA A 20 24.43 5.38 -17.70
N PHE A 21 23.35 5.39 -18.49
CA PHE A 21 23.42 5.86 -19.86
C PHE A 21 23.38 7.39 -19.92
N SER A 22 24.47 7.99 -20.39
CA SER A 22 24.55 9.42 -20.71
C SER A 22 24.51 9.66 -22.23
N GLY A 23 23.84 10.71 -22.68
CA GLY A 23 23.80 11.08 -24.10
C GLY A 23 23.30 12.51 -24.31
N THR A 24 23.41 13.00 -25.54
CA THR A 24 22.79 14.27 -25.94
C THR A 24 21.36 14.04 -26.38
N PHE A 25 20.45 14.93 -25.97
CA PHE A 25 19.06 14.93 -26.41
C PHE A 25 18.69 16.28 -27.02
N GLY A 26 17.68 16.27 -27.88
CA GLY A 26 17.03 17.49 -28.37
C GLY A 26 15.72 17.70 -27.63
N LEU A 27 15.48 18.93 -27.15
CA LEU A 27 14.20 19.34 -26.60
C LEU A 27 13.53 20.30 -27.59
N THR A 28 12.33 19.97 -28.04
CA THR A 28 11.46 20.89 -28.79
C THR A 28 10.19 21.12 -27.99
N VAL A 29 9.74 22.36 -27.96
CA VAL A 29 8.46 22.76 -27.39
C VAL A 29 7.61 23.26 -28.53
N ASP A 30 6.60 22.48 -28.89
CA ASP A 30 5.66 22.82 -29.95
C ASP A 30 4.33 23.22 -29.32
N GLU A 31 3.78 24.36 -29.74
CA GLU A 31 2.41 24.73 -29.40
C GLU A 31 1.47 23.80 -30.19
N GLY A 32 0.96 22.76 -29.53
CA GLY A 32 -0.06 21.90 -30.12
C GLY A 32 -1.31 22.72 -30.44
N GLU A 33 -1.91 22.52 -31.63
CA GLU A 33 -3.22 23.10 -31.90
C GLU A 33 -4.22 22.55 -30.87
N ALA A 34 -4.87 23.46 -30.13
CA ALA A 34 -5.92 23.10 -29.19
C ALA A 34 -7.05 22.40 -29.96
N THR A 35 -7.11 21.08 -29.89
CA THR A 35 -8.30 20.35 -30.32
C THR A 35 -9.39 20.69 -29.32
N LEU A 36 -10.29 21.61 -29.69
CA LEU A 36 -11.44 21.97 -28.88
C LEU A 36 -12.11 20.66 -28.42
N PRO A 37 -12.40 20.49 -27.12
CA PRO A 37 -13.14 19.34 -26.65
C PRO A 37 -14.45 19.26 -27.46
N PRO A 38 -14.91 18.04 -27.82
CA PRO A 38 -16.17 17.89 -28.54
C PRO A 38 -17.25 18.63 -27.76
N THR A 39 -18.00 19.50 -28.45
CA THR A 39 -19.09 20.26 -27.84
C THR A 39 -19.99 19.28 -27.10
N PRO A 40 -20.24 19.45 -25.80
CA PRO A 40 -21.16 18.58 -25.09
C PRO A 40 -22.47 18.54 -25.88
N GLY A 41 -22.91 17.32 -26.22
CA GLY A 41 -24.22 17.14 -26.85
C GLY A 41 -25.31 17.81 -26.01
N PRO A 42 -26.45 18.21 -26.62
CA PRO A 42 -27.53 18.84 -25.88
C PRO A 42 -27.90 18.00 -24.67
N THR A 43 -27.90 18.63 -23.49
CA THR A 43 -28.28 17.99 -22.24
C THR A 43 -29.70 17.43 -22.41
N PRO A 44 -29.95 16.12 -22.19
CA PRO A 44 -31.29 15.59 -22.29
C PRO A 44 -32.19 16.34 -21.30
N GLN A 45 -33.33 16.83 -21.82
CA GLN A 45 -34.32 17.56 -21.03
C GLN A 45 -34.70 16.74 -19.80
N PRO A 46 -34.88 17.36 -18.60
CA PRO A 46 -35.27 16.64 -17.40
C PRO A 46 -36.54 15.81 -17.64
N SER A 47 -36.42 14.49 -17.56
CA SER A 47 -37.59 13.61 -17.55
C SER A 47 -38.22 13.70 -16.16
N VAL A 48 -39.44 14.21 -16.09
CA VAL A 48 -40.20 14.25 -14.85
C VAL A 48 -40.59 12.81 -14.52
N ALA A 49 -39.85 12.17 -13.60
CA ALA A 49 -40.22 10.86 -13.10
C ALA A 49 -41.62 10.94 -12.45
N PRO A 50 -42.54 10.01 -12.76
CA PRO A 50 -43.87 10.02 -12.16
C PRO A 50 -43.74 9.81 -10.64
N THR A 51 -44.46 10.63 -9.88
CA THR A 51 -44.56 10.56 -8.42
C THR A 51 -45.00 9.15 -8.00
N PRO A 52 -44.29 8.44 -7.10
CA PRO A 52 -44.75 7.17 -6.60
C PRO A 52 -46.13 7.31 -5.93
N GLY A 53 -47.06 6.42 -6.30
CA GLY A 53 -48.39 6.38 -5.69
C GLY A 53 -48.33 6.03 -4.20
N PRO A 54 -49.41 6.31 -3.44
CA PRO A 54 -49.42 6.11 -1.99
C PRO A 54 -49.22 4.64 -1.62
N THR A 55 -48.36 4.42 -0.62
CA THR A 55 -48.02 3.12 -0.03
C THR A 55 -49.29 2.44 0.52
N PRO A 56 -49.52 1.13 0.29
CA PRO A 56 -50.64 0.42 0.90
C PRO A 56 -50.50 0.38 2.43
N GLN A 57 -51.61 0.57 3.12
CA GLN A 57 -51.72 0.52 4.58
C GLN A 57 -51.34 -0.87 5.13
N PRO A 58 -50.71 -0.98 6.32
CA PRO A 58 -50.30 -2.26 6.89
C PRO A 58 -51.47 -3.21 7.13
N SER A 59 -51.33 -4.46 6.68
CA SER A 59 -52.26 -5.55 6.95
C SER A 59 -52.04 -6.09 8.37
N VAL A 60 -53.05 -5.96 9.23
CA VAL A 60 -53.09 -6.62 10.54
C VAL A 60 -53.47 -8.08 10.35
N VAL A 61 -52.47 -8.94 10.17
CA VAL A 61 -52.64 -10.40 10.26
C VAL A 61 -52.55 -10.78 11.75
N PRO A 62 -53.58 -11.43 12.33
CA PRO A 62 -53.52 -11.88 13.73
C PRO A 62 -52.55 -13.06 13.88
N THR A 63 -51.73 -13.01 14.93
CA THR A 63 -50.87 -14.12 15.37
C THR A 63 -51.70 -15.36 15.73
N PRO A 64 -51.39 -16.57 15.23
CA PRO A 64 -52.05 -17.79 15.69
C PRO A 64 -51.80 -18.04 17.18
N GLY A 65 -52.86 -18.44 17.91
CA GLY A 65 -52.80 -18.78 19.33
C GLY A 65 -51.97 -20.05 19.63
N PRO A 66 -51.57 -20.24 20.89
CA PRO A 66 -50.72 -21.38 21.29
C PRO A 66 -51.45 -22.72 21.15
N THR A 67 -50.81 -23.68 20.50
CA THR A 67 -51.29 -25.06 20.39
C THR A 67 -51.13 -25.82 21.70
N SER A 68 -52.22 -26.42 22.18
CA SER A 68 -52.25 -27.33 23.31
C SER A 68 -52.07 -28.77 22.83
N ASP A 69 -50.86 -29.31 22.92
CA ASP A 69 -50.63 -30.74 22.71
C ASP A 69 -49.86 -31.33 23.91
N PRO A 70 -50.44 -32.26 24.69
CA PRO A 70 -49.76 -32.90 25.80
C PRO A 70 -48.87 -34.05 25.31
N THR A 71 -47.57 -33.97 25.61
CA THR A 71 -46.59 -35.04 25.38
C THR A 71 -46.98 -36.33 26.12
N PRO A 72 -46.91 -37.52 25.47
CA PRO A 72 -47.23 -38.78 26.13
C PRO A 72 -46.14 -39.26 27.10
N ARG A 73 -46.64 -40.07 28.05
CA ARG A 73 -46.08 -40.60 29.30
C ARG A 73 -44.71 -41.31 29.20
N PRO A 74 -43.82 -41.17 30.21
CA PRO A 74 -42.54 -41.87 30.27
C PRO A 74 -42.68 -43.37 30.63
N SER A 75 -41.79 -44.19 30.05
CA SER A 75 -41.64 -45.62 30.35
C SER A 75 -40.69 -45.86 31.54
N PRO A 76 -41.03 -46.69 32.55
CA PRO A 76 -40.06 -47.27 33.49
C PRO A 76 -39.57 -48.62 32.92
N SER A 77 -38.33 -49.09 33.10
CA SER A 77 -37.58 -49.32 34.34
C SER A 77 -36.20 -49.95 33.97
N PRO A 78 -35.34 -50.44 34.89
CA PRO A 78 -33.97 -49.96 35.05
C PRO A 78 -32.90 -51.01 34.70
N THR A 79 -31.62 -50.65 34.71
CA THR A 79 -30.54 -51.46 35.34
C THR A 79 -29.29 -50.59 35.50
N PRO A 80 -28.78 -50.37 36.72
CA PRO A 80 -27.40 -49.91 36.92
C PRO A 80 -26.47 -51.13 36.93
N ALA A 81 -25.53 -51.19 35.99
CA ALA A 81 -24.37 -52.08 36.11
C ALA A 81 -23.28 -51.37 36.95
N PRO A 82 -22.55 -52.11 37.81
CA PRO A 82 -21.65 -51.51 38.79
C PRO A 82 -20.39 -50.90 38.17
N THR A 83 -20.04 -49.75 38.74
CA THR A 83 -18.84 -48.93 38.56
C THR A 83 -17.55 -49.76 38.64
N ALA A 84 -16.70 -49.67 37.61
CA ALA A 84 -15.30 -50.07 37.73
C ALA A 84 -14.55 -49.07 38.63
N PRO A 85 -13.60 -49.51 39.48
CA PRO A 85 -12.80 -48.59 40.28
C PRO A 85 -11.95 -47.67 39.39
N PRO A 86 -11.76 -46.39 39.73
CA PRO A 86 -10.88 -45.51 38.98
C PRO A 86 -9.44 -45.98 39.17
N THR A 87 -8.80 -46.46 38.12
CA THR A 87 -7.35 -46.58 38.07
C THR A 87 -6.77 -45.17 37.99
N LEU A 88 -6.30 -44.64 39.13
CA LEU A 88 -5.42 -43.47 39.18
C LEU A 88 -4.04 -43.84 38.63
N MET A 89 -3.94 -44.08 37.33
CA MET A 89 -2.66 -43.87 36.66
C MET A 89 -2.59 -42.37 36.35
N PRO A 90 -1.66 -41.61 36.94
CA PRO A 90 -1.46 -40.23 36.53
C PRO A 90 -1.06 -40.28 35.05
N THR A 91 -1.91 -39.74 34.17
CA THR A 91 -1.48 -39.34 32.83
C THR A 91 -0.24 -38.47 33.04
N PRO A 92 0.94 -38.81 32.47
CA PRO A 92 2.02 -37.84 32.44
C PRO A 92 1.42 -36.57 31.87
N GLY A 93 1.43 -35.49 32.65
CA GLY A 93 0.94 -34.21 32.18
C GLY A 93 1.59 -33.91 30.82
N PRO A 94 0.88 -33.27 29.88
CA PRO A 94 1.50 -32.93 28.61
C PRO A 94 2.77 -32.13 28.93
N THR A 95 3.93 -32.74 28.69
CA THR A 95 5.20 -32.02 28.67
C THR A 95 5.10 -31.10 27.47
N ALA A 96 4.52 -29.93 27.67
CA ALA A 96 4.62 -28.83 26.74
C ALA A 96 6.09 -28.46 26.69
N LEU A 97 6.81 -29.02 25.72
CA LEU A 97 8.06 -28.45 25.28
C LEU A 97 7.75 -26.98 24.96
N PRO A 98 8.45 -26.01 25.56
CA PRO A 98 8.35 -24.64 25.10
C PRO A 98 8.91 -24.61 23.69
N SER A 99 8.04 -24.67 22.68
CA SER A 99 8.38 -24.28 21.31
C SER A 99 8.48 -22.77 21.30
N SER A 100 9.61 -22.24 21.78
CA SER A 100 10.04 -20.89 21.44
C SER A 100 10.56 -20.93 20.01
N ILE A 101 9.67 -21.13 19.04
CA ILE A 101 10.00 -20.76 17.66
C ILE A 101 10.16 -19.24 17.71
N PRO A 102 11.32 -18.67 17.33
CA PRO A 102 11.44 -17.23 17.21
C PRO A 102 10.46 -16.81 16.13
N VAL A 103 9.35 -16.17 16.54
CA VAL A 103 8.50 -15.45 15.60
C VAL A 103 9.30 -14.23 15.22
N THR A 104 9.91 -14.24 14.05
CA THR A 104 10.53 -13.03 13.51
C THR A 104 9.42 -12.01 13.31
N ARG A 105 9.59 -10.84 13.93
CA ARG A 105 8.60 -9.77 13.87
C ARG A 105 8.99 -8.90 12.69
N ALA A 106 8.04 -8.68 11.79
CA ALA A 106 8.18 -7.71 10.71
C ALA A 106 8.65 -6.34 11.25
N PRO A 107 9.40 -5.58 10.45
CA PRO A 107 9.86 -4.26 10.84
C PRO A 107 8.68 -3.31 11.14
N PRO A 108 8.86 -2.27 11.97
CA PRO A 108 7.77 -1.34 12.30
C PRO A 108 7.17 -0.64 11.07
N ASN A 109 7.98 -0.45 10.03
CA ASN A 109 7.62 0.16 8.76
C ASN A 109 7.41 -0.86 7.63
N ASP A 110 6.95 -2.06 7.98
CA ASP A 110 6.67 -3.14 7.03
C ASP A 110 5.53 -2.82 6.04
N ILE A 111 4.57 -2.01 6.48
CA ILE A 111 3.39 -1.63 5.68
C ILE A 111 3.31 -0.12 5.49
N CYS A 112 2.66 0.31 4.42
CA CYS A 112 2.53 1.71 4.04
C CYS A 112 1.98 2.59 5.17
N SER A 113 0.98 2.13 5.91
CA SER A 113 0.42 2.91 7.03
C SER A 113 1.38 3.05 8.22
N GLY A 114 2.42 2.22 8.27
CA GLY A 114 3.50 2.26 9.25
C GLY A 114 4.77 2.94 8.72
N ALA A 115 4.72 3.60 7.56
CA ALA A 115 5.86 4.27 6.95
C ALA A 115 6.61 5.15 7.97
N GLU A 116 7.93 4.95 8.06
CA GLU A 116 8.75 5.72 8.98
C GLU A 116 8.91 7.16 8.48
N LEU A 117 8.53 8.14 9.31
CA LEU A 117 8.71 9.55 8.99
C LEU A 117 10.18 9.94 9.10
N ILE A 118 10.77 10.33 7.98
CA ILE A 118 12.17 10.74 7.85
C ILE A 118 12.28 12.21 7.41
N SER A 119 13.43 12.80 7.70
CA SER A 119 13.84 14.12 7.20
C SER A 119 15.02 13.95 6.23
N PRO A 120 15.33 14.95 5.37
CA PRO A 120 16.54 14.92 4.57
C PRO A 120 17.78 14.59 5.41
N GLY A 121 18.54 13.59 4.99
CA GLY A 121 19.61 12.97 5.74
C GLY A 121 19.80 11.50 5.35
N VAL A 122 20.47 10.77 6.24
CA VAL A 122 20.76 9.34 6.09
C VAL A 122 19.95 8.57 7.13
N THR A 123 19.26 7.51 6.70
CA THR A 123 18.47 6.62 7.55
C THR A 123 18.87 5.17 7.28
N GLU A 124 19.17 4.42 8.34
CA GLU A 124 19.45 2.98 8.24
C GLU A 124 18.18 2.15 8.43
N GLY A 125 18.08 1.01 7.75
CA GLY A 125 16.95 0.11 7.84
C GLY A 125 17.29 -1.31 7.40
N SER A 126 16.29 -2.20 7.40
CA SER A 126 16.44 -3.56 6.90
C SER A 126 15.14 -4.11 6.36
N THR A 127 15.20 -4.77 5.21
CA THR A 127 14.09 -5.53 4.61
C THR A 127 14.04 -6.98 5.10
N VAL A 128 14.91 -7.36 6.04
CA VAL A 128 14.86 -8.68 6.67
C VAL A 128 13.56 -8.83 7.46
N ASP A 129 12.88 -9.96 7.25
CA ASP A 129 11.57 -10.29 7.83
C ASP A 129 10.41 -9.37 7.42
N ALA A 130 10.64 -8.48 6.44
CA ALA A 130 9.57 -7.73 5.83
C ALA A 130 8.59 -8.64 5.06
N THR A 131 7.39 -8.14 4.82
CA THR A 131 6.35 -8.77 4.02
C THR A 131 5.98 -7.88 2.82
N SER A 132 5.31 -8.46 1.82
CA SER A 132 4.80 -7.71 0.66
C SER A 132 3.54 -6.96 1.05
N ASP A 133 3.35 -5.74 0.55
CA ASP A 133 2.18 -4.92 0.87
C ASP A 133 1.14 -4.93 -0.28
N GLU A 134 -0.14 -4.97 0.06
CA GLU A 134 -1.22 -4.83 -0.93
C GLU A 134 -1.41 -3.37 -1.39
N ALA A 135 -0.87 -2.39 -0.63
CA ALA A 135 -0.83 -0.98 -1.02
C ALA A 135 -0.07 -0.73 -2.34
N GLU A 136 0.72 -1.70 -2.80
CA GLU A 136 1.46 -1.75 -4.07
C GLU A 136 0.56 -1.81 -5.33
N SER A 137 -0.70 -1.36 -5.25
CA SER A 137 -1.72 -1.41 -6.30
C SER A 137 -1.42 -0.56 -7.55
N SER A 138 -0.24 0.05 -7.64
CA SER A 138 0.12 1.05 -8.65
C SER A 138 1.01 0.46 -9.77
N SER A 139 1.14 1.21 -10.87
CA SER A 139 1.98 0.88 -12.03
C SER A 139 3.49 0.95 -11.76
N CYS A 140 3.91 1.24 -10.53
CA CYS A 140 5.30 1.55 -10.19
C CYS A 140 5.94 0.57 -9.23
N VAL A 141 5.50 -0.68 -9.32
CA VAL A 141 6.14 -1.80 -8.63
C VAL A 141 6.45 -2.87 -9.67
N SER A 142 7.74 -3.09 -9.95
CA SER A 142 8.22 -4.08 -10.93
C SER A 142 8.11 -5.53 -10.42
N ASN A 143 8.11 -5.73 -9.11
CA ASN A 143 7.87 -7.02 -8.44
C ASN A 143 7.38 -6.80 -7.02
N ARG A 144 6.60 -7.74 -6.50
CA ARG A 144 6.00 -7.67 -5.16
C ARG A 144 6.89 -8.30 -4.09
N SER A 145 8.18 -7.97 -4.09
CA SER A 145 9.05 -8.42 -2.99
C SER A 145 8.66 -7.70 -1.72
N ALA A 146 8.93 -8.36 -0.60
CA ALA A 146 8.87 -7.72 0.70
C ALA A 146 9.74 -6.46 0.76
N GLY A 147 9.22 -5.41 1.37
CA GLY A 147 9.86 -4.10 1.44
C GLY A 147 9.50 -3.35 2.70
N ILE A 148 10.15 -2.20 2.88
CA ILE A 148 9.89 -1.30 4.00
C ILE A 148 9.57 0.10 3.49
N TRP A 149 8.74 0.81 4.25
CA TRP A 149 8.17 2.09 3.88
C TRP A 149 8.78 3.24 4.66
N TYR A 150 9.02 4.35 3.98
CA TYR A 150 9.38 5.63 4.58
C TYR A 150 8.45 6.71 4.06
N GLN A 151 8.34 7.82 4.78
CA GLN A 151 7.64 9.00 4.32
C GLN A 151 8.43 10.27 4.64
N PHE A 152 8.36 11.26 3.77
CA PHE A 152 8.96 12.58 4.00
C PHE A 152 8.07 13.66 3.40
N THR A 153 8.14 14.87 3.96
CA THR A 153 7.41 16.02 3.46
C THR A 153 8.27 16.81 2.48
N GLY A 154 7.73 17.12 1.30
CA GLY A 154 8.39 17.87 0.25
C GLY A 154 8.66 19.33 0.63
N THR A 155 9.68 19.89 0.00
CA THR A 155 10.19 21.24 0.30
C THR A 155 9.98 22.23 -0.85
N GLY A 156 9.31 21.81 -1.93
CA GLY A 156 9.20 22.61 -3.17
C GLY A 156 10.44 22.53 -4.07
N GLY A 157 11.44 21.73 -3.67
CA GLY A 157 12.73 21.54 -4.32
C GLY A 157 12.85 20.22 -5.06
N LEU A 158 13.97 20.08 -5.79
CA LEU A 158 14.38 18.77 -6.30
C LEU A 158 14.97 17.98 -5.13
N VAL A 159 14.42 16.79 -4.88
CA VAL A 159 14.91 15.87 -3.87
C VAL A 159 15.49 14.64 -4.57
N ASN A 160 16.67 14.20 -4.12
CA ASN A 160 17.22 12.91 -4.49
C ASN A 160 17.02 11.92 -3.34
N VAL A 161 16.43 10.77 -3.66
CA VAL A 161 16.26 9.63 -2.78
C VAL A 161 17.07 8.48 -3.37
N ASN A 162 17.99 7.89 -2.60
CA ASN A 162 18.83 6.80 -3.10
C ASN A 162 19.25 5.80 -2.01
N THR A 163 19.64 4.61 -2.43
CA THR A 163 20.16 3.52 -1.58
C THR A 163 21.64 3.24 -1.84
N CYS A 164 22.35 4.21 -2.43
CA CYS A 164 23.69 4.03 -3.01
C CYS A 164 24.84 3.92 -2.02
N ASP A 165 24.57 4.10 -0.72
CA ASP A 165 25.63 3.98 0.28
C ASP A 165 26.11 2.52 0.40
N SER A 166 27.40 2.35 0.66
CA SER A 166 28.05 1.05 0.83
C SER A 166 27.50 0.17 1.96
N GLY A 167 26.73 0.74 2.89
CA GLY A 167 26.00 -0.01 3.91
C GLY A 167 24.76 -0.74 3.38
N THR A 168 24.28 -0.43 2.17
CA THR A 168 23.25 -1.23 1.48
C THR A 168 23.88 -2.48 0.89
N ASP A 169 23.42 -3.66 1.30
CA ASP A 169 24.07 -4.95 1.01
C ASP A 169 23.26 -5.90 0.12
N PHE A 170 22.20 -5.40 -0.52
CA PHE A 170 21.37 -6.17 -1.44
C PHE A 170 20.95 -5.35 -2.67
N ASP A 171 20.38 -6.05 -3.64
CA ASP A 171 19.88 -5.51 -4.90
C ASP A 171 18.53 -4.82 -4.68
N THR A 172 18.54 -3.48 -4.62
CA THR A 172 17.40 -2.67 -4.22
C THR A 172 16.57 -2.24 -5.42
N ILE A 173 15.27 -2.07 -5.18
CA ILE A 173 14.38 -1.26 -5.99
C ILE A 173 13.76 -0.19 -5.10
N LEU A 174 13.71 1.01 -5.63
CA LEU A 174 13.15 2.19 -5.01
C LEU A 174 11.90 2.63 -5.77
N SER A 175 10.80 2.88 -5.05
CA SER A 175 9.59 3.46 -5.63
C SER A 175 9.12 4.64 -4.80
N VAL A 176 8.74 5.73 -5.46
CA VAL A 176 8.24 6.94 -4.81
C VAL A 176 6.80 7.19 -5.23
N PHE A 177 5.97 7.47 -4.23
CA PHE A 177 4.54 7.71 -4.37
C PHE A 177 4.14 9.03 -3.72
N THR A 178 3.02 9.58 -4.16
CA THR A 178 2.22 10.56 -3.40
C THR A 178 0.85 9.98 -3.06
N GLY A 179 0.05 10.70 -2.28
CA GLY A 179 -1.30 10.30 -1.88
C GLY A 179 -1.34 9.39 -0.65
N SER A 180 -2.49 8.78 -0.42
CA SER A 180 -2.76 7.94 0.76
C SER A 180 -2.48 6.47 0.47
N CYS A 181 -2.24 5.64 1.49
CA CYS A 181 -1.96 4.21 1.29
C CYS A 181 -3.08 3.42 0.58
N GLY A 182 -4.31 3.94 0.56
CA GLY A 182 -5.43 3.34 -0.18
C GLY A 182 -5.59 3.86 -1.62
N ASP A 183 -4.82 4.89 -2.00
CA ASP A 183 -4.91 5.61 -3.27
C ASP A 183 -3.54 6.22 -3.60
N LEU A 184 -2.51 5.35 -3.70
CA LEU A 184 -1.14 5.78 -3.98
C LEU A 184 -1.00 6.14 -5.46
N GLU A 185 -0.56 7.37 -5.72
CA GLU A 185 -0.17 7.81 -7.04
C GLU A 185 1.33 7.61 -7.23
N CYS A 186 1.70 6.95 -8.31
CA CYS A 186 3.11 6.78 -8.62
C CYS A 186 3.76 8.07 -9.10
N ILE A 187 4.91 8.40 -8.52
CA ILE A 187 5.81 9.43 -9.03
C ILE A 187 6.88 8.83 -9.93
N ASP A 188 7.68 7.89 -9.41
CA ASP A 188 8.78 7.28 -10.16
C ASP A 188 9.27 5.97 -9.53
N GLN A 189 10.06 5.22 -10.28
CA GLN A 189 10.65 3.95 -9.87
C GLN A 189 12.04 3.73 -10.47
N ASN A 190 12.95 3.15 -9.69
CA ASN A 190 14.28 2.79 -10.17
C ASN A 190 14.78 1.51 -9.48
N ASP A 191 15.34 0.59 -10.27
CA ASP A 191 15.99 -0.64 -9.83
C ASP A 191 17.50 -0.39 -9.69
N ASP A 192 18.19 -0.21 -10.82
CA ASP A 192 19.63 0.02 -10.85
C ASP A 192 20.02 1.47 -11.16
N SER A 193 20.96 2.01 -10.39
CA SER A 193 21.62 3.31 -10.65
C SER A 193 23.11 3.29 -10.32
N CYS A 194 23.49 2.87 -9.11
CA CYS A 194 24.84 2.97 -8.55
C CYS A 194 25.44 1.59 -8.27
N GLY A 195 25.38 0.71 -9.28
CA GLY A 195 25.53 -0.73 -9.09
C GLY A 195 24.14 -1.31 -8.83
N PHE A 196 24.00 -2.12 -7.78
CA PHE A 196 22.72 -2.72 -7.35
C PHE A 196 21.89 -1.79 -6.44
N GLY A 197 22.36 -0.55 -6.23
CA GLY A 197 21.62 0.47 -5.52
C GLY A 197 20.79 1.32 -6.48
N SER A 198 19.65 1.82 -6.00
CA SER A 198 18.70 2.63 -6.76
C SER A 198 18.81 4.12 -6.43
N SER A 199 18.39 4.98 -7.36
CA SER A 199 18.35 6.44 -7.15
C SER A 199 17.24 7.08 -7.97
N ILE A 200 16.44 7.94 -7.33
CA ILE A 200 15.36 8.71 -7.94
C ILE A 200 15.56 10.18 -7.59
N THR A 201 15.43 11.05 -8.59
CA THR A 201 15.39 12.50 -8.39
C THR A 201 14.04 13.04 -8.84
N LEU A 202 13.29 13.62 -7.91
CA LEU A 202 11.94 14.12 -8.15
C LEU A 202 11.82 15.59 -7.76
N LEU A 203 10.96 16.32 -8.47
CA LEU A 203 10.52 17.65 -8.04
C LEU A 203 9.39 17.48 -7.03
N THR A 204 9.59 18.01 -5.83
CA THR A 204 8.61 17.94 -4.75
C THR A 204 7.79 19.23 -4.67
N GLU A 205 6.55 19.12 -4.19
CA GLU A 205 5.72 20.24 -3.78
C GLU A 205 5.96 20.55 -2.30
N GLU A 206 5.93 21.83 -1.92
CA GLU A 206 6.18 22.24 -0.53
C GLU A 206 5.01 21.83 0.36
N GLY A 207 5.29 21.03 1.38
CA GLY A 207 4.28 20.56 2.35
C GLY A 207 3.52 19.30 1.92
N GLU A 208 3.77 18.76 0.74
CA GLU A 208 3.15 17.51 0.27
C GLU A 208 3.90 16.29 0.82
N ASP A 209 3.17 15.23 1.20
CA ASP A 209 3.77 14.01 1.77
C ASP A 209 4.07 12.96 0.70
N TYR A 210 5.33 12.56 0.61
CA TYR A 210 5.81 11.51 -0.29
C TYR A 210 6.07 10.23 0.49
N LYS A 211 5.82 9.08 -0.14
CA LYS A 211 6.10 7.76 0.40
C LYS A 211 7.14 7.06 -0.45
N VAL A 212 8.06 6.39 0.22
CA VAL A 212 9.18 5.68 -0.39
C VAL A 212 9.08 4.22 0.01
N LEU A 213 8.95 3.34 -0.96
CA LEU A 213 9.06 1.90 -0.77
C LEU A 213 10.47 1.46 -1.19
N VAL A 214 11.18 0.83 -0.26
CA VAL A 214 12.47 0.18 -0.52
C VAL A 214 12.26 -1.32 -0.44
N TYR A 215 12.51 -2.02 -1.53
CA TYR A 215 12.37 -3.47 -1.63
C TYR A 215 13.49 -4.03 -2.50
N GLY A 216 13.53 -5.34 -2.72
CA GLY A 216 14.61 -5.94 -3.50
C GLY A 216 14.16 -6.61 -4.79
N TRP A 217 15.07 -6.68 -5.76
CA TRP A 217 14.84 -7.46 -6.98
C TRP A 217 14.63 -8.94 -6.65
N SER A 218 13.52 -9.51 -7.16
CA SER A 218 13.11 -10.92 -6.97
C SER A 218 12.87 -11.36 -5.52
N VAL A 219 13.91 -11.69 -4.75
CA VAL A 219 13.83 -12.09 -3.34
C VAL A 219 14.98 -11.51 -2.51
N SER A 220 15.78 -10.63 -3.12
CA SER A 220 16.88 -9.95 -2.46
C SER A 220 16.36 -9.13 -1.28
N LYS A 221 17.08 -9.19 -0.17
CA LYS A 221 16.77 -8.47 1.06
C LYS A 221 18.03 -8.34 1.90
N GLY A 222 18.07 -7.37 2.79
CA GLY A 222 19.26 -7.10 3.58
C GLY A 222 19.16 -5.81 4.36
N ASN A 223 20.32 -5.25 4.69
CA ASN A 223 20.44 -3.93 5.28
C ASN A 223 20.39 -2.87 4.18
N VAL A 224 19.76 -1.74 4.47
CA VAL A 224 19.70 -0.59 3.57
C VAL A 224 20.09 0.68 4.30
N VAL A 225 20.80 1.53 3.58
CA VAL A 225 21.06 2.91 3.97
C VAL A 225 20.36 3.82 2.96
N LEU A 226 19.23 4.40 3.37
CA LEU A 226 18.44 5.33 2.56
C LEU A 226 18.94 6.75 2.78
N THR A 227 19.32 7.43 1.70
CA THR A 227 19.70 8.84 1.71
C THR A 227 18.64 9.67 1.02
N VAL A 228 18.14 10.70 1.70
CA VAL A 228 17.26 11.73 1.14
C VAL A 228 18.00 13.05 1.19
N SER A 229 18.16 13.74 0.06
CA SER A 229 18.92 14.99 -0.01
C SER A 229 18.28 16.00 -0.94
N GLU A 230 18.33 17.27 -0.56
CA GLU A 230 17.98 18.38 -1.45
C GLU A 230 19.04 18.54 -2.53
N VAL A 231 18.62 18.53 -3.78
CA VAL A 231 19.49 18.85 -4.92
C VAL A 231 19.57 20.36 -5.01
N SER A 232 20.73 20.91 -4.67
CA SER A 232 20.98 22.34 -4.78
C SER A 232 20.71 22.81 -6.21
N LYS A 233 19.81 23.80 -6.36
CA LYS A 233 19.67 24.58 -7.59
C LYS A 233 21.05 25.20 -7.85
N ASN A 234 21.80 24.73 -8.85
CA ASN A 234 22.95 25.49 -9.31
C ASN A 234 22.43 26.88 -9.69
N GLY A 235 22.83 27.88 -8.91
CA GLY A 235 22.46 29.28 -9.10
C GLY A 235 23.12 29.90 -10.33
#